data_AF-B1M9U4-F1
#
_entry.id   AF-B1M9U4-F1
#
_cell.length_a   1.000
_cell.length_b   1.000
_cell.length_c   1.000
_cell.angle_alpha   90.00
_cell.angle_beta   90.00
_cell.angle_gamma   90.00
#
_symmetry.space_group_name_H-M   'P 1'
#
loop_
_entity.id
_entity.type
_entity.pdbx_description
1 polymer ?
#
loop_
_entity_poly.entity_id
_entity_poly.type
_entity_poly.pdbx_seq_one_letter_code
_entity_poly.pdbx_strand_id
1 'polypeptide(L)'
;MTKTTKRATAHLAALADELPDLITGLDKEIQSITETMAGLKKQGLVYASPFWKRDKSGQPKYFYLLHTQRKGEPRNREYIGCDANRIARANAAIERAKKYDDLDRQLTRLRSQAEQGARVLADAKRVLTGKGSAW
;
A
#
# COMPACT_ATOMS: atom_id res chain seq x y z
N MET A 1 37.20 -9.97 -31.40
CA MET A 1 36.64 -10.21 -30.05
C MET A 1 36.60 -8.96 -29.15
N THR A 2 37.51 -7.99 -29.29
CA THR A 2 37.58 -6.76 -28.48
C THR A 2 36.36 -5.81 -28.57
N LYS A 3 35.70 -5.70 -29.73
CA LYS A 3 34.49 -4.85 -29.89
C LYS A 3 33.30 -5.33 -29.05
N THR A 4 33.11 -6.65 -28.91
CA THR A 4 31.96 -7.24 -28.21
C THR A 4 32.06 -7.04 -26.69
N THR A 5 33.26 -7.22 -26.13
CA THR A 5 33.52 -7.00 -24.69
C THR A 5 33.39 -5.54 -24.28
N LYS A 6 33.86 -4.61 -25.13
CA LYS A 6 33.70 -3.16 -24.92
C LYS A 6 32.22 -2.73 -24.94
N ARG A 7 31.39 -3.41 -25.75
CA ARG A 7 29.94 -3.17 -25.81
C ARG A 7 29.21 -3.70 -24.57
N ALA A 8 29.60 -4.86 -24.06
CA ALA A 8 28.97 -5.46 -22.87
C ALA A 8 29.23 -4.63 -21.59
N THR A 9 30.47 -4.19 -21.39
CA THR A 9 30.85 -3.33 -20.25
C THR A 9 30.24 -1.94 -20.31
N ALA A 10 30.12 -1.34 -21.50
CA ALA A 10 29.42 -0.07 -21.67
C ALA A 10 27.91 -0.18 -21.38
N HIS A 11 27.26 -1.27 -21.79
CA HIS A 11 25.84 -1.49 -21.48
C HIS A 11 25.60 -1.69 -19.97
N LEU A 12 26.49 -2.43 -19.30
CA LEU A 12 26.45 -2.60 -17.85
C LEU A 12 26.59 -1.25 -17.11
N ALA A 13 27.51 -0.39 -17.57
CA ALA A 13 27.71 0.94 -17.00
C ALA A 13 26.45 1.80 -17.16
N ALA A 14 25.85 1.82 -18.37
CA ALA A 14 24.61 2.57 -18.60
C ALA A 14 23.46 2.10 -17.70
N LEU A 15 23.29 0.79 -17.52
CA LEU A 15 22.29 0.26 -16.57
C LEU A 15 22.59 0.69 -15.13
N ALA A 16 23.86 0.66 -14.72
CA ALA A 16 24.27 1.05 -13.38
C ALA A 16 24.06 2.56 -13.11
N ASP A 17 24.25 3.40 -14.12
CA ASP A 17 24.07 4.86 -14.01
C ASP A 17 22.61 5.25 -13.74
N GLU A 18 21.63 4.44 -14.19
CA GLU A 18 20.20 4.68 -13.94
C GLU A 18 19.75 4.26 -12.53
N LEU A 19 20.47 3.35 -11.88
CA LEU A 19 20.04 2.75 -10.60
C LEU A 19 19.90 3.75 -9.44
N PRO A 20 20.82 4.70 -9.21
CA PRO A 20 20.72 5.62 -8.08
C PRO A 20 19.43 6.43 -8.08
N ASP A 21 19.01 6.92 -9.24
CA ASP A 21 17.78 7.70 -9.39
C ASP A 21 16.54 6.84 -9.18
N LEU A 22 16.53 5.60 -9.69
CA LEU A 22 15.45 4.65 -9.47
C LEU A 22 15.32 4.26 -7.98
N ILE A 23 16.44 4.01 -7.30
CA ILE A 23 16.48 3.71 -5.86
C ILE A 23 15.96 4.91 -5.05
N THR A 24 16.42 6.11 -5.39
CA THR A 24 16.00 7.36 -4.73
C THR A 24 14.50 7.62 -4.94
N GLY A 25 13.99 7.37 -6.15
CA GLY A 25 12.56 7.50 -6.46
C GLY A 25 11.72 6.52 -5.63
N LEU A 26 12.15 5.26 -5.56
CA LEU A 26 11.47 4.23 -4.78
C LEU A 26 11.43 4.55 -3.28
N ASP A 27 12.54 5.03 -2.71
CA ASP A 27 12.62 5.43 -1.31
C ASP A 27 11.67 6.60 -0.99
N LYS A 28 11.66 7.63 -1.84
CA LYS A 28 10.73 8.77 -1.71
C LYS A 28 9.28 8.34 -1.77
N GLU A 29 8.92 7.42 -2.66
CA GLU A 29 7.55 6.92 -2.78
C GLU A 29 7.14 6.13 -1.53
N ILE A 30 8.02 5.25 -1.03
CA ILE A 30 7.82 4.50 0.22
C ILE A 30 7.61 5.46 1.40
N GLN A 31 8.43 6.50 1.52
CA GLN A 31 8.35 7.47 2.59
C GLN A 31 7.04 8.28 2.53
N SER A 32 6.69 8.80 1.35
CA SER A 32 5.45 9.55 1.11
C SER A 32 4.19 8.75 1.46
N ILE A 33 4.14 7.48 1.04
CA ILE A 33 3.03 6.57 1.37
C ILE A 33 2.97 6.34 2.88
N THR A 34 4.11 6.09 3.53
CA THR A 34 4.19 5.85 4.97
C THR A 34 3.69 7.05 5.78
N GLU A 35 4.09 8.26 5.41
CA GLU A 35 3.63 9.50 6.04
C GLU A 35 2.13 9.72 5.86
N THR A 36 1.63 9.49 4.63
CA THR A 36 0.19 9.59 4.34
C THR A 36 -0.63 8.61 5.17
N MET A 37 -0.17 7.36 5.29
CA MET A 37 -0.82 6.33 6.10
C MET A 37 -0.83 6.71 7.59
N ALA A 38 0.27 7.26 8.12
CA ALA A 38 0.33 7.74 9.49
C ALA A 38 -0.67 8.87 9.74
N GLY A 39 -0.81 9.81 8.80
CA GLY A 39 -1.81 10.88 8.83
C GLY A 39 -3.24 10.34 8.85
N LEU A 40 -3.57 9.40 7.98
CA LEU A 40 -4.89 8.75 7.94
C LEU A 40 -5.21 8.03 9.25
N LYS A 41 -4.24 7.30 9.81
CA LYS A 41 -4.39 6.59 11.08
C LYS A 41 -4.65 7.55 12.25
N LYS A 42 -3.95 8.69 12.30
CA LYS A 42 -4.15 9.74 13.31
C LYS A 42 -5.55 10.35 13.25
N GLN A 43 -6.14 10.44 12.06
CA GLN A 43 -7.51 10.94 11.85
C GLN A 43 -8.60 9.90 12.19
N GLY A 44 -8.22 8.67 12.53
CA GLY A 44 -9.12 7.57 12.84
C GLY A 44 -9.65 6.86 11.58
N LEU A 45 -9.56 5.53 11.60
CA LEU A 45 -10.02 4.63 10.56
C LEU A 45 -11.22 3.85 11.08
N VAL A 46 -12.25 3.67 10.25
CA VAL A 46 -13.44 2.88 10.61
C VAL A 46 -13.63 1.76 9.59
N TYR A 47 -13.51 0.53 10.07
CA TYR A 47 -13.70 -0.68 9.28
C TYR A 47 -15.12 -1.21 9.47
N ALA A 48 -16.07 -0.60 8.77
CA ALA A 48 -17.48 -0.97 8.81
C ALA A 48 -18.18 -0.70 7.48
N SER A 49 -19.31 -1.37 7.26
CA SER A 49 -20.21 -1.07 6.14
C SER A 49 -21.36 -0.18 6.60
N PRO A 50 -21.71 0.87 5.83
CA PRO A 50 -22.86 1.71 6.14
C PRO A 50 -24.18 0.95 5.92
N PHE A 51 -25.15 1.15 6.81
CA PHE A 51 -26.46 0.51 6.73
C PHE A 51 -27.57 1.45 7.19
N TRP A 52 -28.62 1.58 6.37
CA TRP A 52 -29.82 2.32 6.72
C TRP A 52 -30.93 1.35 7.14
N LYS A 53 -31.32 1.41 8.42
CA LYS A 53 -32.54 0.76 8.88
C LYS A 53 -33.74 1.52 8.35
N ARG A 54 -34.62 0.81 7.65
CA ARG A 54 -35.87 1.33 7.11
C ARG A 54 -37.01 1.23 8.12
N ASP A 55 -37.99 2.11 8.01
CA ASP A 55 -39.25 2.04 8.75
C ASP A 55 -40.28 1.12 8.06
N LYS A 56 -41.53 1.13 8.57
CA LYS A 56 -42.61 0.30 8.04
C LYS A 56 -43.05 0.69 6.62
N SER A 57 -42.80 1.92 6.19
CA SER A 57 -43.09 2.40 4.82
C SER A 57 -41.88 2.24 3.88
N GLY A 58 -40.77 1.67 4.37
CA GLY A 58 -39.57 1.42 3.58
C GLY A 58 -38.61 2.62 3.49
N GLN A 59 -38.87 3.70 4.22
CA GLN A 59 -38.05 4.91 4.20
C GLN A 59 -36.84 4.79 5.15
N PRO A 60 -35.66 5.34 4.81
CA PRO A 60 -34.50 5.35 5.70
C PRO A 60 -34.81 6.09 7.00
N LYS A 61 -34.74 5.40 8.14
CA LYS A 61 -35.03 5.96 9.46
C LYS A 61 -33.77 6.23 10.28
N TYR A 62 -32.83 5.28 10.26
CA TYR A 62 -31.68 5.29 11.14
C TYR A 62 -30.44 4.73 10.45
N PHE A 63 -29.30 5.42 10.61
CA PHE A 63 -28.01 4.98 10.11
C PHE A 63 -27.25 4.17 11.16
N TYR A 64 -26.66 3.08 10.69
CA TYR A 64 -25.81 2.19 11.47
C TYR A 64 -24.51 1.91 10.72
N LEU A 65 -23.47 1.61 11.49
CA LEU A 65 -22.26 0.99 10.98
C LEU A 65 -22.26 -0.49 11.34
N LEU A 66 -22.03 -1.33 10.34
CA LEU A 66 -21.91 -2.76 10.50
C LEU A 66 -20.43 -3.12 10.46
N HIS A 67 -19.82 -3.25 11.64
CA HIS A 67 -18.40 -3.60 11.78
C HIS A 67 -18.14 -5.02 11.26
N THR A 68 -16.89 -5.26 10.84
CA THR A 68 -16.45 -6.57 10.36
C THR A 68 -16.65 -7.61 11.46
N GLN A 69 -17.28 -8.73 11.10
CA GLN A 69 -17.57 -9.80 12.06
C GLN A 69 -16.33 -10.65 12.29
N ARG A 70 -15.95 -10.84 13.57
CA ARG A 70 -14.94 -11.83 13.95
C ARG A 70 -15.59 -13.21 14.04
N LYS A 71 -14.87 -14.27 13.64
CA LYS A 71 -15.37 -15.64 13.67
C LYS A 71 -15.76 -16.03 15.10
N GLY A 72 -17.02 -16.40 15.30
CA GLY A 72 -17.57 -16.76 16.62
C GLY A 72 -18.18 -15.60 17.43
N GLU A 73 -18.06 -14.35 16.96
CA GLU A 73 -18.64 -13.18 17.63
C GLU A 73 -19.90 -12.69 16.89
N PRO A 74 -20.91 -12.18 17.63
CA PRO A 74 -22.05 -11.51 17.02
C PRO A 74 -21.58 -10.26 16.28
N ARG A 75 -22.23 -9.96 15.15
CA ARG A 75 -21.89 -8.79 14.33
C ARG A 75 -22.12 -7.51 15.13
N ASN A 76 -21.05 -6.77 15.41
CA ASN A 76 -21.14 -5.49 16.10
C ASN A 76 -21.80 -4.43 15.21
N ARG A 77 -22.88 -3.82 15.71
CA ARG A 77 -23.62 -2.74 15.04
C ARG A 77 -23.53 -1.49 15.88
N GLU A 78 -23.00 -0.43 15.30
CA GLU A 78 -22.93 0.87 15.94
C GLU A 78 -24.06 1.76 15.43
N TYR A 79 -24.84 2.34 16.34
CA TYR A 79 -25.92 3.25 16.00
C TYR A 79 -25.39 4.69 15.87
N ILE A 80 -25.55 5.26 14.67
CA ILE A 80 -25.15 6.64 14.38
C ILE A 80 -26.35 7.60 14.45
N GLY A 81 -27.55 7.10 14.12
CA GLY A 81 -28.78 7.89 14.12
C GLY A 81 -29.06 8.54 12.76
N CYS A 82 -29.71 9.70 12.75
CA CYS A 82 -30.09 10.42 11.53
C CYS A 82 -29.38 11.77 11.39
N ASP A 83 -28.49 12.13 12.32
CA ASP A 83 -27.73 13.38 12.27
C ASP A 83 -26.75 13.37 11.08
N ALA A 84 -26.91 14.33 10.17
CA ALA A 84 -26.14 14.41 8.94
C ALA A 84 -24.63 14.56 9.19
N ASN A 85 -24.23 15.32 10.22
CA ASN A 85 -22.83 15.54 10.54
C ASN A 85 -22.16 14.27 11.08
N ARG A 86 -22.84 13.53 11.96
CA ARG A 86 -22.38 12.23 12.46
C ARG A 86 -22.25 11.20 11.33
N ILE A 87 -23.21 11.15 10.41
CA ILE A 87 -23.17 10.26 9.25
C ILE A 87 -22.01 10.63 8.33
N ALA A 88 -21.82 11.92 8.04
CA ALA A 88 -20.72 12.39 7.20
C ALA A 88 -19.36 12.04 7.80
N ARG A 89 -19.18 12.23 9.11
CA ARG A 89 -17.95 11.83 9.83
C ARG A 89 -17.70 10.32 9.75
N ALA A 90 -18.74 9.52 9.94
CA ALA A 90 -18.65 8.06 9.86
C ALA A 90 -18.25 7.59 8.46
N ASN A 91 -18.89 8.12 7.41
CA ASN A 91 -18.54 7.82 6.03
C ASN A 91 -17.11 8.26 5.69
N ALA A 92 -16.69 9.44 6.13
CA ALA A 92 -15.32 9.91 5.92
C ALA A 92 -14.28 8.97 6.58
N ALA A 93 -14.58 8.42 7.76
CA ALA A 93 -13.71 7.47 8.44
C ALA A 93 -13.62 6.11 7.72
N ILE A 94 -14.70 5.68 7.06
CA ILE A 94 -14.72 4.48 6.20
C ILE A 94 -13.88 4.71 4.95
N GLU A 95 -14.04 5.84 4.27
CA GLU A 95 -13.24 6.15 3.08
C GLU A 95 -11.74 6.28 3.41
N ARG A 96 -11.40 6.85 4.59
CA ARG A 96 -10.02 6.84 5.08
C ARG A 96 -9.47 5.43 5.27
N ALA A 97 -10.27 4.51 5.83
CA ALA A 97 -9.87 3.11 6.02
C ALA A 97 -9.60 2.42 4.68
N LYS A 98 -10.47 2.60 3.68
CA LYS A 98 -10.25 2.07 2.32
C LYS A 98 -8.96 2.60 1.70
N LYS A 99 -8.75 3.93 1.77
CA LYS A 99 -7.53 4.56 1.26
C LYS A 99 -6.28 4.03 1.98
N TYR A 100 -6.37 3.81 3.29
CA TYR A 100 -5.29 3.23 4.07
C TYR A 100 -4.94 1.82 3.56
N ASP A 101 -5.92 0.95 3.35
CA ASP A 101 -5.70 -0.42 2.86
C ASP A 101 -5.13 -0.44 1.43
N ASP A 102 -5.55 0.48 0.56
CA ASP A 102 -4.98 0.63 -0.78
C ASP A 102 -3.50 1.02 -0.72
N LEU A 103 -3.17 1.98 0.15
CA LEU A 103 -1.79 2.43 0.38
C LEU A 103 -0.93 1.33 1.00
N ASP A 104 -1.47 0.54 1.94
CA ASP A 104 -0.76 -0.57 2.58
C ASP A 104 -0.38 -1.66 1.56
N ARG A 105 -1.29 -1.97 0.62
CA ARG A 105 -1.02 -2.89 -0.49
C ARG A 105 0.06 -2.35 -1.43
N GLN A 106 0.01 -1.06 -1.76
CA GLN A 106 1.05 -0.42 -2.58
C GLN A 106 2.41 -0.43 -1.88
N LEU A 107 2.45 -0.07 -0.60
CA LEU A 107 3.67 -0.08 0.22
C LEU A 107 4.29 -1.47 0.28
N THR A 108 3.47 -2.50 0.47
CA THR A 108 3.92 -3.90 0.48
C THR A 108 4.57 -4.28 -0.86
N ARG A 109 3.95 -3.88 -1.98
CA ARG A 109 4.52 -4.11 -3.33
C ARG A 109 5.86 -3.40 -3.51
N LEU A 110 5.96 -2.12 -3.14
CA LEU A 110 7.19 -1.33 -3.30
C LEU A 110 8.33 -1.88 -2.43
N ARG A 111 8.05 -2.30 -1.20
CA ARG A 111 9.03 -2.97 -0.33
C ARG A 111 9.52 -4.28 -0.93
N SER A 112 8.61 -5.10 -1.47
CA SER A 112 8.98 -6.34 -2.16
C SER A 112 9.86 -6.06 -3.38
N GLN A 113 9.56 -5.02 -4.16
CA GLN A 113 10.38 -4.58 -5.28
C GLN A 113 11.78 -4.14 -4.83
N ALA A 114 11.89 -3.38 -3.74
CA ALA A 114 13.17 -2.96 -3.18
C ALA A 114 14.02 -4.16 -2.73
N GLU A 115 13.41 -5.12 -2.02
CA GLU A 115 14.09 -6.35 -1.58
C GLU A 115 14.56 -7.19 -2.76
N GLN A 116 13.72 -7.35 -3.79
CA GLN A 116 14.09 -8.08 -4.99
C GLN A 116 15.23 -7.38 -5.73
N GLY A 117 15.17 -6.05 -5.89
CA GLY A 117 16.23 -5.26 -6.49
C GLY A 117 17.56 -5.42 -5.75
N ALA A 118 17.54 -5.38 -4.42
CA ALA A 118 18.74 -5.60 -3.60
C ALA A 118 19.35 -6.99 -3.83
N ARG A 119 18.54 -8.04 -3.93
CA ARG A 119 19.02 -9.40 -4.24
C ARG A 119 19.66 -9.48 -5.62
N VAL A 120 19.01 -8.90 -6.63
CA VAL A 120 19.53 -8.89 -8.02
C VAL A 120 20.86 -8.13 -8.11
N LEU A 121 20.99 -6.99 -7.42
CA LEU A 121 22.25 -6.24 -7.40
C LEU A 121 23.37 -6.97 -6.64
N ALA A 122 23.04 -7.68 -5.57
CA ALA A 122 24.00 -8.53 -4.87
C ALA A 122 24.51 -9.67 -5.78
N ASP A 123 23.62 -10.27 -6.56
CA ASP A 123 23.98 -11.28 -7.56
C ASP A 123 24.83 -10.70 -8.70
N ALA A 124 24.47 -9.53 -9.23
CA ALA A 124 25.27 -8.85 -10.24
C ALA A 124 26.71 -8.58 -9.73
N LYS A 125 26.84 -8.09 -8.49
CA LYS A 125 28.14 -7.91 -7.83
C LYS A 125 28.92 -9.22 -7.72
N ARG A 126 28.25 -10.32 -7.37
CA ARG A 126 28.85 -11.65 -7.27
C ARG A 126 29.38 -12.14 -8.63
N VAL A 127 28.61 -11.95 -9.70
CA VAL A 127 29.03 -12.29 -11.08
C VAL A 127 30.24 -11.47 -11.51
N LEU A 128 30.22 -10.15 -11.32
CA LEU A 128 31.29 -9.25 -11.75
C LEU A 128 32.61 -9.45 -10.99
N THR A 129 32.55 -10.00 -9.77
CA THR A 129 33.74 -10.33 -8.96
C THR A 129 34.28 -11.74 -9.23
N GLY A 130 33.71 -12.47 -10.19
CA GLY A 130 34.11 -13.85 -10.51
C GLY A 130 33.79 -14.85 -9.39
N LYS A 131 32.97 -14.46 -8.40
CA LYS A 131 32.55 -15.31 -7.28
C LYS A 131 31.17 -15.95 -7.50
N GLY A 132 30.54 -15.71 -8.64
CA GLY A 132 29.34 -16.40 -9.09
C GLY A 132 29.75 -17.65 -9.84
N SER A 133 29.29 -18.82 -9.39
CA SER A 133 29.53 -20.10 -10.08
C SER A 133 29.27 -19.93 -11.58
N ALA A 134 30.27 -20.28 -12.38
CA ALA A 134 30.01 -20.71 -13.74
C ALA A 134 28.96 -21.82 -13.67
N TRP A 135 27.91 -21.71 -14.48
CA TRP A 135 27.08 -22.85 -14.83
C TRP A 135 27.90 -23.81 -15.68
#